data_AF-A0A2X2DG33-F1
#
_entry.id   AF-A0A2X2DG33-F1
#
_cell.length_a   1.000
_cell.length_b   1.000
_cell.length_c   1.000
_cell.angle_alpha   90.00
_cell.angle_beta   90.00
_cell.angle_gamma   90.00
#
_symmetry.space_group_name_H-M   'P 1'
#
loop_
_entity.id
_entity.type
_entity.pdbx_description
1 polymer ?
#
loop_
_entity_poly.entity_id
_entity_poly.type
_entity_poly.pdbx_seq_one_letter_code
_entity_poly.pdbx_strand_id
1 'polypeptide(L)'
;MVKQKWSFVLAISTLCFSAWAQADSLSEQRTRYQEIKAAWDAKDTAQVEKLLPTLQDYPLYPYLEYRQITDNLDVVAPAVVTEFVEKYPTLPPAKALPSLFVNELAKRQEWQNLLTFSPNPPKPKAARCKLLLC
;
A
#
# COMPACT_ATOMS: atom_id res chain seq x y z
N MET A 1 60.13 -10.10 -33.71
CA MET A 1 59.00 -9.50 -34.44
C MET A 1 57.73 -10.24 -34.04
N VAL A 2 56.67 -9.50 -33.66
CA VAL A 2 55.25 -9.94 -33.53
C VAL A 2 54.88 -10.80 -32.30
N LYS A 3 54.64 -10.16 -31.14
CA LYS A 3 53.30 -9.83 -30.54
C LYS A 3 52.63 -11.04 -29.87
N GLN A 4 52.74 -11.24 -28.54
CA GLN A 4 51.90 -10.58 -27.52
C GLN A 4 50.51 -10.21 -28.07
N LYS A 5 49.63 -11.21 -28.22
CA LYS A 5 48.28 -11.01 -28.76
C LYS A 5 47.28 -12.10 -28.33
N TRP A 6 47.42 -12.65 -27.12
CA TRP A 6 46.50 -13.69 -26.63
C TRP A 6 45.94 -13.43 -25.23
N SER A 7 46.17 -12.24 -24.64
CA SER A 7 45.59 -11.87 -23.33
C SER A 7 44.41 -10.90 -23.40
N PHE A 8 43.95 -10.50 -24.59
CA PHE A 8 42.86 -9.52 -24.74
C PHE A 8 41.51 -10.10 -25.19
N VAL A 9 41.37 -11.41 -25.33
CA VAL A 9 40.11 -12.02 -25.79
C VAL A 9 39.19 -12.42 -24.63
N LEU A 10 39.69 -12.49 -23.39
CA LEU A 10 38.88 -12.93 -22.24
C LEU A 10 38.16 -11.80 -21.47
N ALA A 11 38.28 -10.54 -21.90
CA ALA A 11 37.76 -9.38 -21.15
C ALA A 11 36.47 -8.77 -21.72
N ILE A 12 35.87 -9.34 -22.77
CA ILE A 12 34.74 -8.72 -23.50
C ILE A 12 33.40 -9.46 -23.28
N SER A 13 33.36 -10.58 -22.55
CA SER A 13 32.13 -11.37 -22.40
C SER A 13 31.24 -11.01 -21.20
N THR A 14 31.62 -10.05 -20.34
CA THR A 14 30.93 -9.78 -19.06
C THR A 14 30.09 -8.50 -19.02
N LEU A 15 29.73 -7.92 -20.17
CA LEU A 15 28.94 -6.68 -20.23
C LEU A 15 27.80 -6.82 -21.24
N CYS A 16 26.77 -7.62 -20.93
CA CYS A 16 25.41 -7.45 -21.47
C CYS A 16 24.41 -8.43 -20.83
N PHE A 17 24.30 -8.45 -19.51
CA PHE A 17 23.02 -8.82 -18.88
C PHE A 17 22.27 -7.52 -18.61
N SER A 18 21.86 -6.83 -19.67
CA SER A 18 20.80 -5.83 -19.56
C SER A 18 19.54 -6.62 -19.22
N ALA A 19 19.13 -6.59 -17.95
CA ALA A 19 17.84 -7.09 -17.53
C ALA A 19 16.79 -6.44 -18.43
N TRP A 20 16.13 -7.24 -19.26
CA TRP A 20 15.01 -6.77 -20.07
C TRP A 20 13.88 -6.48 -19.08
N ALA A 21 13.81 -5.25 -18.58
CA ALA A 21 12.64 -4.76 -17.88
C ALA A 21 11.52 -4.74 -18.92
N GLN A 22 10.66 -5.77 -18.91
CA GLN A 22 9.41 -5.76 -19.66
C GLN A 22 8.59 -4.63 -19.04
N ALA A 23 8.61 -3.46 -19.68
CA ALA A 23 7.68 -2.39 -19.36
C ALA A 23 6.31 -2.88 -19.81
N ASP A 24 5.61 -3.55 -18.89
CA ASP A 24 4.22 -3.96 -19.06
C ASP A 24 3.43 -2.75 -19.56
N SER A 25 2.69 -2.92 -20.64
CA SER A 25 1.98 -1.79 -21.24
C SER A 25 0.98 -1.22 -20.23
N LEU A 26 0.73 0.09 -20.27
CA LEU A 26 -0.26 0.72 -19.39
C LEU A 26 -1.64 0.04 -19.49
N SER A 27 -1.97 -0.53 -20.66
CA SER A 27 -3.15 -1.35 -20.89
C SER A 27 -3.17 -2.63 -20.06
N GLU A 28 -2.09 -3.38 -20.02
CA GLU A 28 -2.00 -4.64 -19.26
C GLU A 28 -2.09 -4.37 -17.75
N GLN A 29 -1.42 -3.32 -17.26
CA GLN A 29 -1.53 -2.90 -15.86
C GLN A 29 -2.97 -2.51 -15.49
N ARG A 30 -3.69 -1.84 -16.39
CA ARG A 30 -5.10 -1.50 -16.20
C ARG A 30 -5.99 -2.74 -16.15
N THR A 31 -5.74 -3.73 -17.00
CA THR A 31 -6.46 -5.01 -16.98
C THR A 31 -6.27 -5.72 -15.64
N ARG A 32 -5.02 -5.89 -15.17
CA ARG A 32 -4.74 -6.48 -13.86
C ARG A 32 -5.39 -5.73 -12.70
N TYR A 33 -5.44 -4.40 -12.78
CA TYR A 33 -6.14 -3.58 -11.80
C TYR A 33 -7.66 -3.83 -11.80
N GLN A 34 -8.28 -4.12 -12.94
CA GLN A 34 -9.69 -4.52 -13.00
C GLN A 34 -9.91 -5.93 -12.46
N GLU A 35 -9.01 -6.86 -12.76
CA GLU A 35 -9.06 -8.24 -12.25
C GLU A 35 -9.00 -8.29 -10.73
N ILE A 36 -8.08 -7.54 -10.10
CA ILE A 36 -7.99 -7.53 -8.64
C ILE A 36 -9.22 -6.89 -7.99
N LYS A 37 -9.82 -5.88 -8.64
CA LYS A 37 -11.10 -5.32 -8.18
C LYS A 37 -12.22 -6.35 -8.21
N ALA A 38 -12.36 -7.06 -9.33
CA ALA A 38 -13.35 -8.12 -9.47
C ALA A 38 -13.12 -9.25 -8.44
N ALA A 39 -11.87 -9.63 -8.20
CA ALA A 39 -11.52 -10.63 -7.18
C ALA A 39 -11.91 -10.18 -5.78
N TRP A 40 -11.65 -8.92 -5.40
CA TRP A 40 -12.12 -8.36 -4.13
C TRP A 40 -13.64 -8.37 -4.00
N ASP A 41 -14.35 -7.97 -5.06
CA ASP A 41 -15.81 -7.90 -5.04
C ASP A 41 -16.42 -9.32 -4.96
N ALA A 42 -15.72 -10.32 -5.48
CA ALA A 42 -16.04 -11.74 -5.35
C ALA A 42 -15.56 -12.38 -4.03
N LYS A 43 -14.85 -11.65 -3.17
CA LYS A 43 -14.18 -12.16 -1.95
C LYS A 43 -13.16 -13.28 -2.21
N ASP A 44 -12.56 -13.32 -3.40
CA ASP A 44 -11.48 -14.25 -3.75
C ASP A 44 -10.14 -13.71 -3.23
N THR A 45 -9.85 -14.02 -1.96
CA THR A 45 -8.61 -13.55 -1.30
C THR A 45 -7.35 -14.14 -1.93
N ALA A 46 -7.40 -15.37 -2.43
CA ALA A 46 -6.26 -16.03 -3.06
C ALA A 46 -5.83 -15.32 -4.34
N GLN A 47 -6.80 -14.92 -5.18
CA GLN A 47 -6.51 -14.16 -6.39
C GLN A 47 -6.03 -12.74 -6.06
N VAL A 48 -6.58 -12.11 -5.03
CA VAL A 48 -6.11 -10.79 -4.55
C VAL A 48 -4.65 -10.86 -4.12
N GLU A 49 -4.27 -11.79 -3.26
CA GLU A 49 -2.90 -11.95 -2.76
C GLU A 49 -1.89 -12.19 -3.89
N LYS A 50 -2.31 -12.93 -4.93
CA LYS A 50 -1.49 -13.17 -6.12
C LYS A 50 -1.30 -11.91 -6.98
N LEU A 51 -2.36 -11.13 -7.18
CA LEU A 51 -2.34 -9.96 -8.07
C LEU A 51 -1.75 -8.72 -7.41
N LEU A 52 -1.93 -8.54 -6.10
CA LEU A 52 -1.51 -7.35 -5.37
C LEU A 52 -0.02 -6.98 -5.58
N PRO A 53 0.95 -7.90 -5.41
CA PRO A 53 2.36 -7.55 -5.59
C PRO A 53 2.73 -7.19 -7.04
N THR A 54 1.92 -7.60 -8.02
CA THR A 54 2.16 -7.29 -9.45
C THR A 54 1.77 -5.86 -9.85
N LEU A 55 1.12 -5.13 -8.93
CA LEU A 55 0.59 -3.79 -9.17
C LEU A 55 1.35 -2.69 -8.42
N GLN A 56 2.48 -2.98 -7.78
CA GLN A 56 3.23 -2.01 -6.95
C GLN A 56 3.64 -0.74 -7.72
N ASP A 57 3.99 -0.87 -9.00
CA ASP A 57 4.39 0.25 -9.85
C ASP A 57 3.20 1.01 -10.46
N TYR A 58 1.97 0.54 -10.26
CA TYR A 58 0.78 1.15 -10.84
C TYR A 58 0.33 2.36 -10.01
N PRO A 59 0.05 3.54 -10.61
CA PRO A 59 -0.26 4.76 -9.87
C PRO A 59 -1.44 4.68 -8.88
N LEU A 60 -2.39 3.76 -9.10
CA LEU A 60 -3.55 3.57 -8.21
C LEU A 60 -3.33 2.50 -7.13
N TYR A 61 -2.14 1.93 -7.04
CA TYR A 61 -1.76 0.98 -5.98
C TYR A 61 -2.04 1.49 -4.56
N PRO A 62 -1.82 2.78 -4.20
CA PRO A 62 -2.09 3.25 -2.84
C PRO A 62 -3.56 3.11 -2.41
N TYR A 63 -4.51 3.08 -3.36
CA TYR A 63 -5.92 2.83 -3.07
C TYR A 63 -6.21 1.37 -2.76
N LEU A 64 -5.41 0.46 -3.32
CA LEU A 64 -5.50 -0.97 -3.06
C LEU A 64 -4.97 -1.30 -1.67
N GLU A 65 -3.81 -0.74 -1.32
CA GLU A 65 -3.21 -0.84 0.01
C GLU A 65 -4.15 -0.24 1.07
N TYR A 66 -4.77 0.91 0.80
CA TYR A 66 -5.83 1.47 1.66
C TYR A 66 -6.98 0.48 1.87
N ARG A 67 -7.53 -0.12 0.80
CA ARG A 67 -8.64 -1.06 0.89
C ARG A 67 -8.28 -2.27 1.74
N GLN A 68 -7.08 -2.83 1.54
CA GLN A 68 -6.58 -3.96 2.33
C GLN A 68 -6.50 -3.62 3.82
N ILE A 69 -6.02 -2.42 4.18
CA ILE A 69 -5.96 -1.97 5.56
C ILE A 69 -7.37 -1.80 6.14
N THR A 70 -8.31 -1.20 5.39
CA THR A 70 -9.67 -0.98 5.89
C THR A 70 -10.50 -2.26 5.98
N ASP A 71 -10.29 -3.23 5.09
CA ASP A 71 -11.00 -4.52 5.11
C ASP A 71 -10.55 -5.40 6.29
N ASN A 72 -9.29 -5.24 6.73
CA ASN A 72 -8.69 -5.97 7.86
C ASN A 72 -8.45 -5.05 9.06
N LEU A 73 -9.26 -3.98 9.18
CA LEU A 73 -8.98 -2.94 10.16
C LEU A 73 -8.90 -3.56 11.54
N ASP A 74 -9.83 -4.46 11.87
CA ASP A 74 -10.00 -5.23 13.12
C ASP A 74 -8.79 -6.06 13.57
N VAL A 75 -7.83 -6.35 12.69
CA VAL A 75 -6.61 -7.10 13.04
C VAL A 75 -5.31 -6.35 12.75
N VAL A 76 -5.39 -5.23 12.02
CA VAL A 76 -4.22 -4.44 11.66
C VAL A 76 -3.57 -3.78 12.89
N ALA A 77 -2.25 -3.77 12.90
CA ALA A 77 -1.44 -3.13 13.94
C ALA A 77 -1.31 -1.60 13.72
N PRO A 78 -1.18 -0.79 14.80
CA PRO A 78 -1.02 0.65 14.68
C PRO A 78 0.16 1.12 13.82
N ALA A 79 1.26 0.36 13.81
CA ALA A 79 2.44 0.66 13.01
C ALA A 79 2.13 0.68 11.50
N VAL A 80 1.32 -0.28 11.02
CA VAL A 80 0.93 -0.39 9.60
C VAL A 80 0.13 0.84 9.17
N VAL A 81 -0.80 1.29 10.02
CA VAL A 81 -1.62 2.48 9.74
C VAL A 81 -0.75 3.74 9.73
N THR A 82 0.18 3.85 10.69
CA THR A 82 1.09 4.99 10.78
C THR A 82 1.98 5.07 9.55
N GLU A 83 2.62 3.96 9.17
CA GLU A 83 3.47 3.85 7.99
C GLU A 83 2.71 4.22 6.71
N PHE A 84 1.48 3.72 6.55
CA PHE A 84 0.66 4.05 5.37
C PHE A 84 0.36 5.55 5.26
N VAL A 85 0.00 6.19 6.38
CA VAL A 85 -0.34 7.63 6.41
C VAL A 85 0.91 8.49 6.14
N GLU A 86 2.06 8.09 6.68
CA GLU A 86 3.35 8.76 6.42
C GLU A 86 3.84 8.57 4.99
N LYS A 87 3.60 7.39 4.40
CA LYS A 87 3.95 7.06 3.02
C LYS A 87 3.09 7.82 2.00
N TYR A 88 1.81 8.08 2.30
CA TYR A 88 0.87 8.75 1.39
C TYR A 88 0.16 9.97 1.99
N PRO A 89 0.88 11.04 2.36
CA PRO A 89 0.29 12.20 3.06
C PRO A 89 -0.68 13.01 2.20
N THR A 90 -0.56 12.93 0.87
CA THR A 90 -1.43 13.65 -0.09
C THR A 90 -2.68 12.86 -0.48
N LEU A 91 -2.73 11.56 -0.16
CA LEU A 91 -3.83 10.68 -0.55
C LEU A 91 -5.11 11.03 0.26
N PRO A 92 -6.21 11.46 -0.38
CA PRO A 92 -7.41 11.88 0.34
C PRO A 92 -7.96 10.86 1.35
N PRO A 93 -8.09 9.55 1.04
CA PRO A 93 -8.56 8.57 2.03
C PRO A 93 -7.58 8.34 3.19
N ALA A 94 -6.27 8.54 2.99
CA ALA A 94 -5.29 8.40 4.07
C ALA A 94 -5.52 9.42 5.20
N LYS A 95 -6.07 10.61 4.90
CA LYS A 95 -6.35 11.64 5.91
C LYS A 95 -7.41 11.24 6.92
N ALA A 96 -8.39 10.42 6.52
CA ALA A 96 -9.46 9.94 7.39
C ALA A 96 -9.05 8.68 8.18
N LEU A 97 -8.06 7.93 7.68
CA LEU A 97 -7.67 6.63 8.21
C LEU A 97 -7.29 6.65 9.70
N PRO A 98 -6.52 7.62 10.23
CA PRO A 98 -6.21 7.68 11.67
C PRO A 98 -7.47 7.76 12.54
N SER A 99 -8.46 8.57 12.14
CA SER A 99 -9.70 8.70 12.91
C SER A 99 -10.53 7.42 12.87
N LEU A 100 -10.57 6.73 11.73
CA LEU A 100 -11.23 5.43 11.61
C LEU A 100 -10.55 4.39 12.50
N PHE A 101 -9.22 4.37 12.51
CA PHE A 101 -8.44 3.42 13.29
C PHE A 101 -8.55 3.66 14.80
N VAL A 102 -8.57 4.91 15.26
CA VAL A 102 -8.84 5.23 16.69
C VAL A 102 -10.19 4.68 17.13
N ASN A 103 -11.23 4.81 16.31
CA ASN A 103 -12.55 4.25 16.62
C ASN A 103 -12.51 2.72 16.70
N GLU A 104 -11.75 2.07 15.82
CA GLU A 104 -11.62 0.61 15.82
C GLU A 104 -10.76 0.11 17.00
N LEU A 105 -9.70 0.81 17.41
CA LEU A 105 -8.94 0.49 18.62
C LEU A 105 -9.80 0.61 19.89
N ALA A 106 -10.65 1.64 19.96
CA ALA A 106 -11.60 1.79 21.05
C ALA A 106 -12.63 0.65 21.08
N LYS A 107 -13.12 0.23 19.90
CA LYS A 107 -14.02 -0.93 19.76
C LYS A 107 -13.36 -2.24 20.18
N ARG A 108 -12.07 -2.40 19.88
CA ARG A 108 -11.23 -3.53 20.34
C ARG A 108 -10.80 -3.47 21.79
N GLN A 109 -11.10 -2.37 22.51
CA GLN A 109 -10.67 -2.13 23.89
C GLN A 109 -9.14 -2.10 24.06
N GLU A 110 -8.40 -1.80 22.99
CA GLU A 110 -6.94 -1.71 23.00
C GLU A 110 -6.46 -0.32 23.46
N TRP A 111 -6.78 0.03 24.70
CA TRP A 111 -6.53 1.38 25.25
C TRP A 111 -5.05 1.78 25.21
N GLN A 112 -4.15 0.82 25.46
CA GLN A 112 -2.71 1.09 25.43
C GLN A 112 -2.24 1.47 24.01
N ASN A 113 -2.69 0.73 23.00
CA ASN A 113 -2.36 1.02 21.60
C ASN A 113 -3.00 2.33 21.13
N LEU A 114 -4.22 2.63 21.60
CA LEU A 114 -4.89 3.90 21.33
C LEU A 114 -4.10 5.10 21.86
N LEU A 115 -3.63 5.03 23.11
CA LEU A 115 -2.85 6.12 23.72
C LEU A 115 -1.48 6.29 23.04
N THR A 116 -0.85 5.20 22.61
CA THR A 116 0.40 5.27 21.84
C THR A 116 0.18 5.84 20.44
N PHE A 117 -0.91 5.46 19.76
CA PHE A 117 -1.23 5.89 18.40
C PHE A 117 -1.76 7.35 18.34
N SER A 118 -2.62 7.72 19.29
CA SER A 118 -3.21 9.06 19.40
C SER A 118 -3.01 9.58 20.84
N PRO A 119 -1.81 10.06 21.18
CA PRO A 119 -1.53 10.59 22.52
C PRO A 119 -2.36 11.83 22.86
N ASN A 120 -2.83 12.54 21.83
CA ASN A 120 -3.80 13.61 22.00
C ASN A 120 -5.22 13.02 21.95
N PRO A 121 -6.08 13.29 22.95
CA PRO A 121 -7.46 12.84 22.90
C PRO A 121 -8.14 13.43 21.65
N PRO A 122 -8.90 12.63 20.89
CA PRO A 122 -9.65 13.15 19.75
C PRO A 122 -10.57 14.25 20.29
N LYS A 123 -10.37 15.49 19.84
CA LYS A 123 -11.20 16.62 20.24
C LYS A 123 -12.64 16.29 19.82
N PRO A 124 -13.60 16.07 20.75
CA PRO A 124 -14.96 15.81 20.35
C PRO A 124 -15.54 17.14 19.85
N LYS A 125 -15.57 17.34 18.53
CA LYS A 125 -16.33 18.43 17.89
C LYS A 125 -17.50 17.93 17.02
N ALA A 126 -17.79 16.63 17.03
CA ALA A 126 -18.95 16.05 16.33
C ALA A 126 -20.07 15.57 17.27
N ALA A 127 -20.06 15.96 18.56
CA ALA A 127 -21.16 15.73 19.49
C ALA A 127 -21.92 17.02 19.88
N ARG A 128 -21.72 18.13 19.15
CA ARG A 128 -22.45 19.39 19.41
C ARG A 128 -23.54 19.73 18.38
N CYS A 129 -23.55 19.08 17.21
CA CYS A 129 -24.58 19.33 16.19
C CYS A 129 -25.65 18.23 16.10
N LYS A 130 -25.79 17.35 17.11
CA LYS A 130 -26.93 16.42 17.20
C LYS A 130 -27.90 16.72 18.34
N LEU A 131 -27.59 17.66 19.23
CA LEU A 131 -28.43 17.98 20.38
C LEU A 131 -29.27 19.25 20.21
N LEU A 132 -29.01 20.07 19.20
CA LEU A 132 -29.84 21.23 18.87
C LEU A 132 -30.01 21.28 17.36
N LEU A 133 -31.25 21.13 16.90
CA LEU A 133 -31.65 21.38 15.52
C LEU A 133 -31.01 22.69 15.03
N CYS A 134 -30.27 22.61 13.93
CA CYS A 134 -30.11 23.71 12.98
C CYS A 134 -30.77 23.26 11.69
#